data_AF-A0A411PIB0-F1
#
_entry.id   AF-A0A411PIB0-F1
#
_cell.length_a   1.000
_cell.length_b   1.000
_cell.length_c   1.000
_cell.angle_alpha   90.00
_cell.angle_beta   90.00
_cell.angle_gamma   90.00
#
_symmetry.space_group_name_H-M   'P 1'
#
loop_
_entity.id
_entity.type
_entity.pdbx_description
1 polymer ?
#
loop_
_entity_poly.entity_id
_entity_poly.type
_entity_poly.pdbx_seq_one_letter_code
_entity_poly.pdbx_strand_id
1 'polypeptide(L)' 'MRVFVLIVLSFLPTLASAHPGHDHSSPYAGLVHLLWLAPVIIAAALLHSKSRNSKNNHSNEQQ' A
#
# COMPACT_ATOMS: atom_id res chain seq x y z
N MET A 1 6.07 6.45 -15.16
CA MET A 1 7.05 6.16 -14.08
C MET A 1 6.49 6.22 -12.66
N ARG A 2 5.76 7.27 -12.23
CA ARG A 2 5.34 7.43 -10.81
C ARG A 2 4.53 6.27 -10.21
N VAL A 3 3.66 5.62 -10.97
CA VAL A 3 2.85 4.48 -10.49
C VAL A 3 3.70 3.22 -10.29
N PHE A 4 4.65 2.98 -11.19
CA PHE A 4 5.58 1.85 -11.11
C PHE A 4 6.43 1.92 -9.83
N VAL A 5 6.88 3.12 -9.45
CA VAL A 5 7.62 3.34 -8.19
C VAL A 5 6.77 2.99 -6.97
N LEU A 6 5.49 3.37 -6.94
CA LEU A 6 4.58 3.04 -5.84
C LEU A 6 4.35 1.53 -5.70
N ILE A 7 4.26 0.81 -6.81
CA ILE A 7 4.11 -0.65 -6.81
C ILE A 7 5.36 -1.29 -6.20
N VAL A 8 6.56 -0.95 -6.69
CA VAL A 8 7.83 -1.49 -6.19
C VAL A 8 8.01 -1.20 -4.70
N LEU A 9 7.68 0.02 -4.25
CA LEU A 9 7.83 0.42 -2.86
C LEU A 9 6.86 -0.32 -1.92
N SER A 10 5.72 -0.82 -2.42
CA SER A 10 4.78 -1.61 -1.62
C SER A 10 5.29 -3.00 -1.25
N PHE A 11 6.33 -3.52 -1.95
CA PHE A 11 6.96 -4.80 -1.67
C PHE A 11 8.18 -4.70 -0.74
N LEU A 12 8.74 -3.52 -0.50
CA LEU A 12 9.84 -3.33 0.46
C LEU A 12 9.58 -3.93 1.87
N PRO A 13 8.37 -3.82 2.43
CA PRO A 13 8.05 -4.40 3.73
C PRO A 13 8.30 -5.91 3.76
N THR A 14 8.08 -6.64 2.65
CA THR A 14 8.22 -8.10 2.60
C THR A 14 9.66 -8.59 2.78
N LEU A 15 10.64 -7.68 2.73
CA LEU A 15 12.04 -7.97 3.01
C LEU A 15 12.36 -7.98 4.52
N ALA A 16 11.44 -7.53 5.37
CA ALA A 16 11.59 -7.62 6.82
C ALA A 16 11.54 -9.09 7.25
N SER A 17 12.68 -9.63 7.70
CA SER A 17 12.81 -11.00 8.18
C SER A 17 12.47 -11.06 9.67
N ALA A 18 11.34 -11.66 10.01
CA ALA A 18 11.01 -11.96 11.40
C ALA A 18 11.83 -13.20 11.83
N HIS A 19 12.58 -13.09 12.93
CA HIS A 19 13.35 -14.21 13.46
C HIS A 19 12.43 -15.39 13.85
N PRO A 20 12.84 -16.66 13.63
CA PRO A 20 12.03 -17.81 14.02
C PRO A 20 11.89 -17.91 15.56
N GLY A 21 10.68 -18.20 16.04
CA GLY A 21 10.44 -18.67 17.41
C GLY A 21 9.90 -17.65 18.42
N HIS A 22 10.37 -16.40 18.43
CA HIS A 22 9.96 -15.42 19.46
C HIS A 22 8.83 -14.50 18.99
N ASP A 23 8.94 -13.92 17.79
CA ASP A 23 8.01 -12.87 17.33
C ASP A 23 6.68 -13.41 16.78
N HIS A 24 6.65 -14.68 16.38
CA HIS A 24 5.43 -15.34 15.86
C HIS A 24 4.51 -15.90 16.95
N SER A 25 5.03 -16.13 18.15
CA SER A 25 4.28 -16.70 19.28
C SER A 25 3.58 -15.63 20.12
N SER A 26 3.80 -14.35 19.80
CA SER A 26 3.14 -13.23 20.48
C SER A 26 1.65 -13.17 20.11
N PRO A 27 0.75 -12.92 21.08
CA PRO A 27 -0.66 -12.67 20.79
C PRO A 27 -0.88 -11.46 19.87
N TYR A 28 0.13 -10.58 19.75
CA TYR A 28 0.10 -9.41 18.87
C TYR A 28 0.69 -9.67 17.47
N ALA A 29 1.24 -10.85 17.20
CA ALA A 29 1.86 -11.19 15.90
C ALA A 29 0.89 -11.01 14.72
N GLY A 30 -0.39 -11.32 14.94
CA GLY A 30 -1.45 -11.10 13.95
C GLY A 30 -1.69 -9.62 13.61
N LEU A 31 -1.61 -8.72 14.61
CA LEU A 31 -1.76 -7.28 14.38
C LEU A 31 -0.59 -6.71 13.58
N VAL A 32 0.62 -7.19 13.85
CA VAL A 32 1.83 -6.81 13.10
C VAL A 32 1.74 -7.28 11.65
N HIS A 33 1.24 -8.50 11.41
CA HIS A 33 0.96 -9.00 10.06
C HIS A 33 -0.06 -8.14 9.31
N LEU A 34 -1.14 -7.71 9.97
CA LEU A 34 -2.14 -6.82 9.37
C LEU A 34 -1.54 -5.43 9.05
N LEU A 35 -0.68 -4.91 9.92
CA LEU A 35 0.03 -3.65 9.68
C LEU A 35 0.96 -3.74 8.46
N TRP A 36 1.47 -4.95 8.15
CA TRP A 36 2.29 -5.20 6.96
C TRP A 36 1.55 -5.00 5.64
N LEU A 37 0.20 -5.06 5.65
CA LEU A 37 -0.61 -4.73 4.48
C LEU A 37 -0.80 -3.22 4.29
N ALA A 38 -0.43 -2.38 5.27
CA ALA A 38 -0.64 -0.92 5.18
C ALA A 38 -0.06 -0.28 3.90
N PRO A 39 1.14 -0.66 3.41
CA PRO A 39 1.71 -0.11 2.18
C PRO A 39 0.86 -0.43 0.93
N VAL A 40 0.23 -1.60 0.90
CA VAL A 40 -0.71 -1.99 -0.17
C VAL A 40 -1.97 -1.13 -0.12
N ILE A 41 -2.52 -0.92 1.07
CA ILE A 41 -3.71 -0.08 1.30
C ILE A 41 -3.44 1.37 0.88
N ILE A 42 -2.28 1.92 1.27
CA ILE A 42 -1.87 3.28 0.90
C ILE A 42 -1.71 3.40 -0.63
N ALA A 43 -1.04 2.44 -1.27
CA ALA A 43 -0.88 2.45 -2.73
C ALA A 43 -2.24 2.41 -3.46
N ALA A 44 -3.17 1.57 -3.01
CA ALA A 44 -4.52 1.50 -3.55
C ALA A 44 -5.30 2.81 -3.39
N ALA A 45 -5.22 3.44 -2.20
CA ALA A 45 -5.87 4.72 -1.94
C ALA A 45 -5.33 5.85 -2.84
N LEU A 46 -4.01 5.92 -3.03
CA LEU A 46 -3.38 6.91 -3.92
C LEU A 46 -3.76 6.69 -5.38
N LEU A 47 -3.81 5.44 -5.84
CA LEU A 47 -4.25 5.10 -7.19
C LEU A 47 -5.71 5.45 -7.43
N HIS A 48 -6.59 5.14 -6.47
CA HIS A 48 -8.01 5.47 -6.56
C HIS A 48 -8.24 6.98 -6.55
N SER A 49 -7.55 7.72 -5.67
CA SER A 49 -7.60 9.18 -5.62
C SER A 49 -7.14 9.81 -6.94
N LYS A 50 -6.03 9.32 -7.51
CA LYS A 50 -5.54 9.80 -8.80
C LYS A 50 -6.48 9.49 -9.95
N SER A 51 -7.11 8.31 -9.98
CA SER A 51 -8.08 7.95 -11.01
C SER A 51 -9.31 8.86 -10.97
N ARG A 52 -9.83 9.16 -9.77
CA ARG A 52 -10.93 10.11 -9.60
C ARG A 52 -10.53 11.54 -9.99
N ASN A 53 -9.33 11.98 -9.60
CA ASN A 53 -8.81 13.29 -9.98
C ASN A 53 -8.36 13.41 -11.44
N SER A 54 -8.42 12.34 -12.23
CA SER A 54 -8.21 12.44 -13.68
C SER A 54 -9.54 12.52 -14.42
N LYS A 55 -10.59 11.89 -13.88
CA LYS A 55 -11.94 11.92 -14.44
C LYS A 55 -12.63 13.27 -14.26
N ASN A 56 -12.51 13.89 -13.08
CA ASN A 56 -13.09 15.21 -12.79
C ASN A 56 -12.54 16.34 -13.69
N ASN A 57 -11.24 16.32 -13.99
CA ASN A 57 -10.58 17.35 -14.79
C ASN A 57 -10.99 17.23 -16.26
N HIS A 58 -11.13 15.99 -16.75
CA HIS A 58 -11.59 15.74 -18.12
C HIS A 58 -13.06 16.12 -18.33
N SER A 59 -13.92 15.99 -17.32
CA SER A 59 -15.32 16.45 -17.40
C SER A 59 -15.46 17.97 -17.35
N ASN A 60 -14.54 18.67 -16.68
CA ASN A 60 -14.59 20.13 -16.53
C ASN A 60 -14.05 20.87 -17.77
N GLU A 61 -13.21 20.22 -18.59
CA GLU A 61 -12.73 20.74 -19.88
C GLU A 61 -13.75 20.57 -21.03
N GLN A 62 -14.81 19.77 -20.83
CA GLN A 62 -15.85 19.49 -21.83
C GLN A 62 -17.11 20.36 -21.64
N GLN A 63 -17.10 21.29 -20.69
CA GLN A 63 -18.21 22.21 -20.36
C GLN A 63 -17.78 23.65 -20.61
#